data_AF-A0A7Y2JIT7-F1
#
_entry.id   AF-A0A7Y2JIT7-F1
#
_cell.length_a   1.000
_cell.length_b   1.000
_cell.length_c   1.000
_cell.angle_alpha   90.00
_cell.angle_beta   90.00
_cell.angle_gamma   90.00
#
_symmetry.space_group_name_H-M   'P 1'
#
loop_
_entity.id
_entity.type
_entity.pdbx_description
1 polymer ?
#
loop_
_entity_poly.entity_id
_entity_poly.type
_entity_poly.pdbx_seq_one_letter_code
_entity_poly.pdbx_strand_id
1 'polypeptide(L)'
;MLRDIMTGEDEQVLAVVRVVRHADPDVLVVGGIDWDLRAHALAALADAIGGYPHRFAARPNRGVPSGADLDGDSRADGPGDDFGYAGFAGQKGLAVLSRLPIAAPDARDFSELLWRDLHGALIADLVAEQARLSTTAHWDVPVVLSDGGRLNLLIWHATPPVFDGPTDRNGRRNHDEAAFWLRYLDGAFGPPPQSFVLLGAANLDPADSEGRPEALLQLLSDNRLQDV
;
A
#
# COMPACT_ATOMS: atom_id res chain seq x y z
N MET A 1 -0.21 -11.30 -15.74
CA MET A 1 -0.55 -9.86 -15.76
C MET A 1 -0.05 -9.13 -17.01
N LEU A 2 1.25 -8.83 -17.19
CA LEU A 2 1.70 -8.04 -18.36
C LEU A 2 1.22 -8.62 -19.69
N ARG A 3 1.37 -9.94 -19.87
CA ARG A 3 0.85 -10.65 -21.05
C ARG A 3 -0.63 -10.35 -21.29
N ASP A 4 -1.45 -10.46 -20.25
CA ASP A 4 -2.91 -10.32 -20.30
C ASP A 4 -3.31 -8.87 -20.64
N ILE A 5 -2.52 -7.90 -20.18
CA ILE A 5 -2.69 -6.48 -20.57
C ILE A 5 -2.34 -6.30 -22.05
N MET A 6 -1.24 -6.89 -22.52
CA MET A 6 -0.75 -6.73 -23.88
C MET A 6 -1.59 -7.42 -24.95
N THR A 7 -2.31 -8.50 -24.62
CA THR A 7 -3.23 -9.12 -25.59
C THR A 7 -4.41 -8.20 -25.91
N GLY A 8 -4.84 -7.37 -24.96
CA GLY A 8 -6.03 -6.52 -25.12
C GLY A 8 -7.35 -7.30 -25.18
N GLU A 9 -7.33 -8.59 -24.83
CA GLU A 9 -8.47 -9.50 -24.90
C GLU A 9 -8.95 -9.97 -23.52
N ASP A 10 -8.14 -9.79 -22.48
CA ASP A 10 -8.47 -10.22 -21.13
C ASP A 10 -9.68 -9.43 -20.58
N GLU A 11 -10.76 -10.15 -20.25
CA GLU A 11 -12.03 -9.53 -19.84
C GLU A 11 -11.91 -8.70 -18.56
N GLN A 12 -11.03 -9.12 -17.63
CA GLN A 12 -10.81 -8.40 -16.37
C GLN A 12 -10.02 -7.11 -16.62
N VAL A 13 -8.97 -7.15 -17.44
CA VAL A 13 -8.23 -5.94 -17.86
C VAL A 13 -9.17 -4.97 -18.58
N LEU A 14 -9.98 -5.47 -19.52
CA LEU A 14 -10.92 -4.63 -20.25
C LEU A 14 -11.99 -4.01 -19.33
N ALA A 15 -12.43 -4.73 -18.30
CA ALA A 15 -13.34 -4.19 -17.29
C ALA A 15 -12.68 -3.05 -16.49
N VAL A 16 -11.44 -3.23 -16.03
CA VAL A 16 -10.67 -2.17 -15.36
C VAL A 16 -10.52 -0.94 -16.25
N VAL A 17 -10.12 -1.12 -17.51
CA VAL A 17 -9.99 -0.03 -18.49
C VAL A 17 -11.30 0.74 -18.66
N ARG A 18 -12.44 0.04 -18.78
CA ARG A 18 -13.76 0.69 -18.90
C ARG A 18 -14.11 1.50 -17.67
N VAL A 19 -13.92 0.95 -16.47
CA VAL A 19 -14.22 1.65 -15.20
C VAL A 19 -13.38 2.91 -15.08
N VAL A 20 -12.07 2.81 -15.32
CA VAL A 20 -11.16 3.96 -15.20
C VAL A 20 -11.49 5.03 -16.25
N ARG A 21 -11.72 4.65 -17.51
CA ARG A 21 -12.12 5.61 -18.56
C ARG A 21 -13.45 6.28 -18.26
N HIS A 22 -14.39 5.57 -17.63
CA HIS A 22 -15.68 6.13 -17.24
C HIS A 22 -15.56 7.10 -16.07
N ALA A 23 -14.75 6.76 -15.06
CA ALA A 23 -14.49 7.61 -13.90
C ALA A 23 -13.64 8.85 -14.24
N ASP A 24 -12.84 8.76 -15.31
CA ASP A 24 -11.99 9.84 -15.83
C ASP A 24 -11.09 10.53 -14.76
N PRO A 25 -10.39 9.78 -13.88
CA PRO A 25 -9.68 10.39 -12.78
C PRO A 25 -8.41 11.12 -13.22
N ASP A 26 -8.08 12.25 -12.58
CA ASP A 26 -6.81 12.93 -12.77
C ASP A 26 -5.63 12.16 -12.17
N VAL A 27 -5.88 11.48 -11.05
CA VAL A 27 -4.94 10.65 -10.31
C VAL A 27 -5.61 9.34 -9.93
N LEU A 28 -4.94 8.22 -10.23
CA LEU A 28 -5.42 6.88 -9.96
C LEU A 28 -4.38 6.10 -9.15
N VAL A 29 -4.79 5.56 -8.01
CA VAL A 29 -4.00 4.56 -7.28
C VAL A 29 -4.47 3.17 -7.66
N VAL A 30 -3.54 2.36 -8.16
CA VAL A 30 -3.79 1.00 -8.63
C VAL A 30 -3.21 0.02 -7.62
N GLY A 31 -4.09 -0.69 -6.92
CA GLY A 31 -3.72 -1.83 -6.08
C GLY A 31 -3.70 -3.13 -6.89
N GLY A 32 -2.84 -4.07 -6.48
CA GLY A 32 -2.83 -5.43 -7.03
C GLY A 32 -2.10 -5.56 -8.37
N ILE A 33 -1.45 -4.50 -8.87
CA ILE A 33 -0.60 -4.58 -10.06
C ILE A 33 0.78 -5.14 -9.71
N ASP A 34 1.30 -6.06 -10.52
CA ASP A 34 2.64 -6.61 -10.32
C ASP A 34 3.70 -5.54 -10.58
N TRP A 35 4.62 -5.38 -9.63
CA TRP A 35 5.76 -4.48 -9.74
C TRP A 35 6.89 -5.15 -10.51
N ASP A 36 7.47 -4.41 -11.45
CA ASP A 36 8.73 -4.75 -12.10
C ASP A 36 9.62 -3.50 -12.19
N LEU A 37 10.95 -3.70 -12.17
CA LEU A 37 11.93 -2.62 -12.14
C LEU A 37 11.80 -1.64 -13.32
N ARG A 38 11.27 -2.09 -14.47
CA ARG A 38 11.11 -1.28 -15.68
C ARG A 38 9.68 -0.77 -15.86
N ALA A 39 8.79 -1.06 -14.90
CA ALA A 39 7.39 -0.69 -14.90
C ALA A 39 6.65 -1.09 -16.19
N HIS A 40 6.99 -2.22 -16.81
CA HIS A 40 6.36 -2.67 -18.05
C HIS A 40 4.86 -2.91 -17.87
N ALA A 41 4.45 -3.58 -16.77
CA ALA A 41 3.04 -3.87 -16.52
C ALA A 41 2.24 -2.57 -16.31
N LEU A 42 2.80 -1.64 -15.53
CA LEU A 42 2.19 -0.33 -15.27
C LEU A 42 2.11 0.53 -16.53
N ALA A 43 3.16 0.53 -17.35
CA ALA A 43 3.18 1.24 -18.62
C ALA A 43 2.12 0.72 -19.58
N ALA A 44 2.05 -0.61 -19.75
CA ALA A 44 1.05 -1.24 -20.60
C ALA A 44 -0.38 -0.93 -20.12
N LEU A 45 -0.63 -0.93 -18.80
CA LEU A 45 -1.94 -0.57 -18.26
C LEU A 45 -2.28 0.90 -18.54
N ALA A 46 -1.34 1.82 -18.33
CA ALA A 46 -1.55 3.24 -18.62
C ALA A 46 -1.88 3.48 -20.10
N ASP A 47 -1.19 2.81 -21.01
CA ASP A 47 -1.44 2.89 -22.45
C ASP A 47 -2.82 2.31 -22.81
N ALA A 48 -3.18 1.16 -22.24
CA ALA A 48 -4.49 0.54 -22.44
C ALA A 48 -5.64 1.45 -21.96
N ILE A 49 -5.46 2.19 -20.87
CA ILE A 49 -6.45 3.15 -20.36
C ILE A 49 -6.57 4.39 -21.26
N GLY A 50 -5.55 4.75 -22.03
CA GLY A 50 -5.54 5.96 -22.86
C GLY A 50 -4.66 7.09 -22.31
N GLY A 51 -3.69 6.75 -21.46
CA GLY A 51 -2.58 7.61 -21.09
C GLY A 51 -2.62 8.14 -19.64
N TYR A 52 -1.46 8.09 -19.00
CA TYR A 52 -1.11 8.77 -17.76
C TYR A 52 0.40 9.07 -17.82
N PRO A 53 0.81 10.28 -18.20
CA PRO A 53 2.21 10.60 -18.49
C PRO A 53 3.11 10.49 -17.25
N HIS A 54 2.55 10.65 -16.05
CA HIS A 54 3.26 10.55 -14.79
C HIS A 54 2.88 9.27 -14.07
N ARG A 55 3.89 8.53 -13.61
CA ARG A 55 3.74 7.22 -13.00
C ARG A 55 4.69 7.10 -11.82
N PHE A 56 4.23 6.49 -10.74
CA PHE A 56 5.05 6.17 -9.58
C PHE A 56 4.75 4.76 -9.12
N ALA A 57 5.81 3.98 -8.89
CA ALA A 57 5.74 2.69 -8.22
C ALA A 57 7.10 2.41 -7.57
N ALA A 58 7.08 1.99 -6.31
CA ALA A 58 8.27 1.48 -5.61
C ALA A 58 8.10 -0.02 -5.35
N ARG A 59 9.21 -0.69 -5.02
CA ARG A 59 9.19 -2.14 -4.76
C ARG A 59 8.34 -2.43 -3.52
N PRO A 60 7.26 -3.22 -3.61
CA PRO A 60 6.46 -3.56 -2.45
C PRO A 60 7.16 -4.62 -1.59
N ASN A 61 6.71 -4.80 -0.35
CA ASN A 61 7.18 -5.88 0.53
C ASN A 61 6.67 -7.28 0.15
N ARG A 62 5.65 -7.33 -0.71
CA ARG A 62 5.03 -8.57 -1.22
C ARG A 62 6.07 -9.44 -1.92
N GLY A 63 6.32 -10.63 -1.38
CA GLY A 63 7.21 -11.64 -1.93
C GLY A 63 8.69 -11.34 -1.74
N VAL A 64 9.04 -10.39 -0.86
CA VAL A 64 10.42 -10.05 -0.53
C VAL A 64 10.83 -10.88 0.69
N PRO A 65 11.84 -11.77 0.58
CA PRO A 65 12.28 -12.59 1.69
C PRO A 65 12.77 -11.74 2.86
N SER A 66 12.31 -12.06 4.07
CA SER A 66 12.83 -11.40 5.29
C SER A 66 14.18 -11.97 5.73
N GLY A 67 14.45 -13.23 5.39
CA GLY A 67 15.60 -13.98 5.92
C GLY A 67 15.42 -14.46 7.36
N ALA A 68 14.19 -14.42 7.89
CA ALA A 68 13.82 -14.87 9.22
C ALA A 68 12.58 -15.78 9.19
N ASP A 69 12.44 -16.61 10.23
CA ASP A 69 11.31 -17.53 10.47
C ASP A 69 10.10 -16.77 11.03
N LEU A 70 9.33 -16.10 10.17
CA LEU A 70 8.22 -15.25 10.60
C LEU A 70 6.93 -16.02 10.90
N ASP A 71 6.83 -17.29 10.50
CA ASP A 71 5.65 -18.13 10.74
C ASP A 71 5.87 -19.25 11.79
N GLY A 72 7.11 -19.44 12.24
CA GLY A 72 7.48 -20.31 13.35
C GLY A 72 7.65 -21.77 12.95
N ASP A 73 7.84 -22.08 11.67
CA ASP A 73 7.98 -23.45 11.15
C ASP A 73 9.42 -24.01 11.24
N SER A 74 10.34 -23.26 11.85
CA SER A 74 11.78 -23.54 11.99
C SER A 74 12.58 -23.40 10.68
N ARG A 75 12.03 -22.73 9.68
CA ARG A 75 12.70 -22.37 8.42
C ARG A 75 12.64 -20.86 8.22
N ALA A 76 13.34 -20.36 7.22
CA ALA A 76 13.38 -18.91 6.91
C ALA A 76 13.19 -18.71 5.40
N ASP A 77 12.39 -19.59 4.79
CA ASP A 77 12.15 -19.70 3.37
C ASP A 77 10.66 -19.86 3.04
N GLY A 78 10.27 -19.31 1.90
CA GLY A 78 8.91 -19.40 1.40
C GLY A 78 8.00 -18.25 1.83
N PRO A 79 6.73 -18.27 1.38
CA PRO A 79 5.87 -17.09 1.44
C PRO A 79 5.44 -16.63 2.85
N GLY A 80 5.46 -17.52 3.86
CA GLY A 80 5.15 -17.17 5.25
C GLY A 80 6.22 -16.28 5.91
N ASP A 81 7.45 -16.39 5.40
CA ASP A 81 8.66 -15.70 5.85
C ASP A 81 8.98 -14.44 5.02
N ASP A 82 8.20 -14.14 4.00
CA ASP A 82 8.33 -12.89 3.27
C ASP A 82 7.83 -11.71 4.11
N PHE A 83 8.37 -10.51 3.88
CA PHE A 83 7.86 -9.30 4.53
C PHE A 83 6.38 -9.06 4.25
N GLY A 84 5.87 -9.51 3.10
CA GLY A 84 4.45 -9.66 2.83
C GLY A 84 4.22 -10.89 1.98
N TYR A 85 3.21 -11.70 2.31
CA TYR A 85 2.94 -12.95 1.61
C TYR A 85 2.69 -12.72 0.11
N ALA A 86 3.42 -13.44 -0.75
CA ALA A 86 3.17 -13.51 -2.19
C ALA A 86 3.86 -14.71 -2.85
N GLY A 87 3.52 -15.00 -4.11
CA GLY A 87 4.19 -16.03 -4.90
C GLY A 87 5.52 -15.60 -5.53
N PHE A 88 5.81 -14.29 -5.61
CA PHE A 88 7.07 -13.74 -6.09
C PHE A 88 7.26 -12.28 -5.65
N ALA A 89 8.51 -11.81 -5.61
CA ALA A 89 8.85 -10.44 -5.26
C ALA A 89 8.23 -9.42 -6.23
N GLY A 90 7.37 -8.55 -5.72
CA GLY A 90 6.67 -7.54 -6.53
C GLY A 90 5.23 -7.88 -6.85
N GLN A 91 4.74 -9.09 -6.55
CA GLN A 91 3.38 -9.48 -6.88
C GLN A 91 2.34 -8.59 -6.18
N LYS A 92 1.30 -8.20 -6.90
CA LYS A 92 0.14 -7.47 -6.35
C LYS A 92 0.54 -6.23 -5.51
N GLY A 93 1.48 -5.44 -6.02
CA GLY A 93 1.94 -4.19 -5.43
C GLY A 93 0.94 -3.04 -5.52
N LEU A 94 1.49 -1.83 -5.50
CA LEU A 94 0.78 -0.57 -5.64
C LEU A 94 1.43 0.27 -6.75
N ALA A 95 0.65 1.17 -7.34
CA ALA A 95 1.17 2.18 -8.26
C ALA A 95 0.27 3.42 -8.28
N VAL A 96 0.83 4.54 -8.71
CA VAL A 96 0.11 5.77 -9.03
C VAL A 96 0.24 6.04 -10.52
N LEU A 97 -0.90 6.29 -11.17
CA LEU A 97 -1.01 6.83 -12.51
C LEU A 97 -1.59 8.24 -12.40
N SER A 98 -0.97 9.23 -13.02
CA SER A 98 -1.37 10.63 -12.87
C SER A 98 -1.25 11.43 -14.18
N ARG A 99 -2.26 12.26 -14.44
CA ARG A 99 -2.22 13.32 -15.45
C ARG A 99 -1.41 14.52 -14.96
N LEU A 100 -1.37 14.72 -13.65
CA LEU A 100 -0.61 15.77 -12.97
C LEU A 100 0.84 15.31 -12.70
N PRO A 101 1.83 16.22 -12.70
CA PRO A 101 3.20 15.87 -12.37
C PRO A 101 3.32 15.26 -10.97
N ILE A 102 4.01 14.12 -10.89
CA ILE A 102 4.38 13.51 -9.60
C ILE A 102 5.77 14.03 -9.25
N ALA A 103 5.92 14.67 -8.09
CA ALA A 103 7.21 15.09 -7.56
C ALA A 103 7.93 13.90 -6.90
N ALA A 104 8.22 12.86 -7.70
CA ALA A 104 8.74 11.57 -7.24
C ALA A 104 10.03 11.65 -6.39
N PRO A 105 10.99 12.58 -6.65
CA PRO A 105 12.15 12.76 -5.77
C PRO A 105 11.80 13.19 -4.33
N ASP A 106 10.63 13.78 -4.13
CA ASP A 106 10.13 14.24 -2.83
C ASP A 106 9.20 13.19 -2.17
N ALA A 107 8.95 12.05 -2.81
CA ALA A 107 8.12 11.00 -2.24
C ALA A 107 8.81 10.32 -1.05
N ARG A 108 8.06 10.03 0.00
CA ARG A 108 8.55 9.28 1.16
C ARG A 108 7.98 7.87 1.14
N ASP A 109 8.86 6.89 1.25
CA ASP A 109 8.52 5.48 1.30
C ASP A 109 8.82 4.91 2.68
N PHE A 110 7.76 4.46 3.37
CA PHE A 110 7.82 3.85 4.70
C PHE A 110 7.60 2.33 4.64
N SER A 111 7.63 1.73 3.46
CA SER A 111 7.48 0.28 3.29
C SER A 111 8.53 -0.49 4.09
N GLU A 112 9.74 0.04 4.22
CA GLU A 112 10.83 -0.61 4.96
C GLU A 112 10.83 -0.31 6.47
N LEU A 113 9.88 0.47 6.98
CA LEU A 113 9.76 0.75 8.40
C LEU A 113 9.61 -0.56 9.18
N LEU A 114 10.51 -0.80 10.14
CA LEU A 114 10.39 -1.94 11.04
C LEU A 114 9.18 -1.76 11.94
N TRP A 115 8.41 -2.82 12.13
CA TRP A 115 7.19 -2.78 12.92
C TRP A 115 7.46 -2.32 14.35
N ARG A 116 8.58 -2.77 14.95
CA ARG A 116 8.99 -2.38 16.31
C ARG A 116 9.29 -0.89 16.48
N ASP A 117 9.54 -0.18 15.40
CA ASP A 117 9.86 1.25 15.45
C ASP A 117 8.59 2.11 15.43
N LEU A 118 7.40 1.51 15.24
CA LEU A 118 6.13 2.18 15.45
C LEU A 118 5.83 2.25 16.96
N HIS A 119 5.81 3.46 17.52
CA HIS A 119 5.51 3.66 18.93
C HIS A 119 4.14 3.03 19.30
N GLY A 120 4.07 2.24 20.37
CA GLY A 120 2.83 1.59 20.80
C GLY A 120 2.32 0.48 19.88
N ALA A 121 3.19 -0.10 19.04
CA ALA A 121 2.85 -1.25 18.21
C ALA A 121 2.41 -2.46 19.04
N LEU A 122 1.46 -3.22 18.49
CA LEU A 122 0.88 -4.43 19.08
C LEU A 122 1.65 -5.70 18.69
N ILE A 123 2.98 -5.68 18.79
CA ILE A 123 3.83 -6.83 18.39
C ILE A 123 3.67 -7.98 19.39
N ALA A 124 3.38 -9.18 18.88
CA ALA A 124 3.16 -10.38 19.67
C ALA A 124 4.37 -11.33 19.76
N ASP A 125 5.41 -11.17 18.93
CA ASP A 125 6.51 -12.13 18.79
C ASP A 125 7.90 -11.46 18.75
N LEU A 126 8.92 -12.12 19.31
CA LEU A 126 10.33 -11.72 19.25
C LEU A 126 10.93 -11.92 17.85
N VAL A 127 10.39 -12.83 17.02
CA VAL A 127 10.82 -12.95 15.61
C VAL A 127 10.41 -11.71 14.79
N ALA A 128 9.52 -10.88 15.34
CA ALA A 128 9.09 -9.62 14.73
C ALA A 128 10.13 -8.48 14.78
N GLU A 129 11.32 -8.67 15.36
CA GLU A 129 12.34 -7.59 15.39
C GLU A 129 12.77 -7.12 13.99
N GLN A 130 12.72 -8.03 13.02
CA GLN A 130 13.06 -7.76 11.62
C GLN A 130 11.83 -7.51 10.75
N ALA A 131 10.62 -7.75 11.26
CA ALA A 131 9.41 -7.60 10.49
C ALA A 131 9.18 -6.13 10.11
N ARG A 132 8.85 -5.89 8.84
CA ARG A 132 8.39 -4.58 8.37
C ARG A 132 6.93 -4.39 8.71
N LEU A 133 6.51 -3.18 9.06
CA LEU A 133 5.12 -2.87 9.36
C LEU A 133 4.22 -3.14 8.14
N SER A 134 4.58 -2.56 7.00
CA SER A 134 3.75 -2.60 5.78
C SER A 134 3.77 -3.99 5.14
N THR A 135 2.63 -4.61 4.85
CA THR A 135 2.62 -5.85 4.04
C THR A 135 2.84 -5.56 2.56
N THR A 136 2.32 -4.45 2.05
CA THR A 136 2.47 -4.04 0.65
C THR A 136 3.36 -2.82 0.59
N ALA A 137 2.86 -1.67 1.05
CA ALA A 137 3.59 -0.42 1.10
C ALA A 137 2.89 0.64 1.97
N HIS A 138 3.63 1.66 2.39
CA HIS A 138 3.15 2.94 2.94
C HIS A 138 3.89 4.08 2.25
N TRP A 139 3.19 4.90 1.48
CA TRP A 139 3.79 5.98 0.70
C TRP A 139 3.15 7.33 0.97
N ASP A 140 3.98 8.37 1.03
CA ASP A 140 3.56 9.77 0.89
C ASP A 140 4.08 10.30 -0.45
N VAL A 141 3.19 10.47 -1.43
CA VAL A 141 3.54 10.82 -2.81
C VAL A 141 2.97 12.18 -3.18
N PRO A 142 3.80 13.22 -3.32
CA PRO A 142 3.32 14.54 -3.73
C PRO A 142 3.01 14.60 -5.23
N VAL A 143 1.81 15.10 -5.55
CA VAL A 143 1.42 15.54 -6.89
C VAL A 143 1.35 17.07 -6.95
N VAL A 144 1.73 17.63 -8.09
CA VAL A 144 1.70 19.07 -8.35
C VAL A 144 0.39 19.41 -9.04
N LEU A 145 -0.43 20.23 -8.39
CA LEU A 145 -1.70 20.72 -8.91
C LEU A 145 -1.47 21.75 -10.03
N SER A 146 -2.52 22.02 -10.82
CA SER A 146 -2.45 22.95 -11.95
C SER A 146 -2.16 24.40 -11.55
N ASP A 147 -2.45 24.79 -10.31
CA ASP A 147 -2.13 26.09 -9.73
C ASP A 147 -0.72 26.16 -9.10
N GLY A 148 0.05 25.07 -9.19
CA GLY A 148 1.37 24.93 -8.58
C GLY A 148 1.34 24.49 -7.11
N GLY A 149 0.16 24.31 -6.53
CA GLY A 149 -0.03 23.73 -5.20
C GLY A 149 0.44 22.28 -5.15
N ARG A 150 0.63 21.76 -3.94
CA ARG A 150 0.97 20.36 -3.70
C ARG A 150 -0.17 19.66 -2.99
N LEU A 151 -0.50 18.47 -3.47
CA LEU A 151 -1.39 17.53 -2.81
C LEU A 151 -0.61 16.24 -2.55
N ASN A 152 -0.57 15.80 -1.30
CA ASN A 152 0.11 14.57 -0.94
C ASN A 152 -0.86 13.39 -0.95
N LEU A 153 -0.50 12.33 -1.66
CA LEU A 153 -1.22 11.06 -1.66
C LEU A 153 -0.64 10.18 -0.58
N LEU A 154 -1.39 9.95 0.49
CA LEU A 154 -1.03 9.02 1.57
C LEU A 154 -1.61 7.66 1.22
N ILE A 155 -0.77 6.72 0.80
CA ILE A 155 -1.16 5.48 0.15
C ILE A 155 -0.71 4.26 0.95
N TRP A 156 -1.63 3.32 1.21
CA TRP A 156 -1.25 2.01 1.73
C TRP A 156 -2.15 0.87 1.23
N HIS A 157 -1.65 -0.35 1.39
CA HIS A 157 -2.45 -1.56 1.23
C HIS A 157 -2.07 -2.53 2.34
N ALA A 158 -2.92 -2.56 3.36
CA ALA A 158 -2.75 -3.30 4.60
C ALA A 158 -2.88 -4.81 4.41
N THR A 159 -2.43 -5.57 5.39
CA THR A 159 -2.62 -7.02 5.45
C THR A 159 -4.09 -7.35 5.69
N PRO A 160 -4.67 -8.37 5.05
CA PRO A 160 -5.92 -8.93 5.52
C PRO A 160 -5.78 -9.29 7.01
N PRO A 161 -6.75 -8.93 7.88
CA PRO A 161 -6.62 -9.07 9.33
C PRO A 161 -6.82 -10.51 9.84
N VAL A 162 -6.91 -11.47 8.93
CA VAL A 162 -7.20 -12.89 9.21
C VAL A 162 -6.19 -13.77 8.46
N PHE A 163 -6.40 -15.10 8.46
CA PHE A 163 -5.56 -16.12 7.81
C PHE A 163 -4.25 -16.45 8.53
N ASP A 164 -4.22 -16.30 9.86
CA ASP A 164 -3.07 -16.65 10.70
C ASP A 164 -3.46 -17.38 11.99
N GLY A 165 -2.45 -17.73 12.79
CA GLY A 165 -2.59 -18.58 13.98
C GLY A 165 -3.04 -17.82 15.24
N PRO A 166 -3.00 -18.51 16.41
CA PRO A 166 -3.47 -17.95 17.69
C PRO A 166 -2.79 -16.66 18.16
N THR A 167 -1.67 -16.26 17.54
CA THR A 167 -0.94 -15.02 17.86
C THR A 167 -1.61 -13.77 17.30
N ASP A 168 -2.52 -13.92 16.31
CA ASP A 168 -3.24 -12.82 15.66
C ASP A 168 -2.28 -11.73 15.13
N ARG A 169 -1.19 -12.18 14.49
CA ARG A 169 -0.17 -11.33 13.88
C ARG A 169 -0.78 -10.45 12.79
N ASN A 170 -1.65 -10.98 11.95
CA ASN A 170 -2.30 -10.26 10.86
C ASN A 170 -3.28 -9.22 11.38
N GLY A 171 -4.12 -9.53 12.38
CA GLY A 171 -5.01 -8.53 12.97
C GLY A 171 -4.24 -7.41 13.67
N ARG A 172 -3.15 -7.73 14.39
CA ARG A 172 -2.24 -6.74 15.00
C ARG A 172 -1.53 -5.87 13.97
N ARG A 173 -1.02 -6.49 12.90
CA ARG A 173 -0.32 -5.78 11.82
C ARG A 173 -1.27 -4.85 11.08
N ASN A 174 -2.47 -5.33 10.72
CA ASN A 174 -3.48 -4.52 10.07
C ASN A 174 -3.87 -3.29 10.90
N HIS A 175 -4.10 -3.49 12.21
CA HIS A 175 -4.32 -2.40 13.16
C HIS A 175 -3.19 -1.37 13.11
N ASP A 176 -1.94 -1.82 13.21
CA ASP A 176 -0.79 -0.93 13.28
C ASP A 176 -0.47 -0.25 11.94
N GLU A 177 -0.82 -0.88 10.81
CA GLU A 177 -0.77 -0.25 9.49
C GLU A 177 -1.74 0.94 9.41
N ALA A 178 -2.93 0.86 10.01
CA ALA A 178 -3.79 2.04 10.17
C ALA A 178 -3.21 3.04 11.18
N ALA A 179 -2.70 2.56 12.32
CA ALA A 179 -2.14 3.41 13.38
C ALA A 179 -0.92 4.22 12.91
N PHE A 180 -0.17 3.71 11.92
CA PHE A 180 0.92 4.44 11.27
C PHE A 180 0.50 5.84 10.83
N TRP A 181 -0.67 5.97 10.19
CA TRP A 181 -1.12 7.27 9.67
C TRP A 181 -1.40 8.28 10.76
N LEU A 182 -1.96 7.84 11.90
CA LEU A 182 -2.12 8.72 13.07
C LEU A 182 -0.77 9.27 13.53
N ARG A 183 0.25 8.41 13.67
CA ARG A 183 1.59 8.83 14.13
C ARG A 183 2.31 9.70 13.11
N TYR A 184 2.15 9.37 11.84
CA TYR A 184 2.69 10.15 10.74
C TYR A 184 2.09 11.56 10.72
N LEU A 185 0.77 11.68 10.83
CA LEU A 185 0.09 12.97 10.88
C LEU A 185 0.40 13.77 12.16
N ASP A 186 0.77 13.09 13.25
CA ASP A 186 1.26 13.71 14.49
C ASP A 186 2.74 14.15 14.41
N GLY A 187 3.41 13.88 13.29
CA GLY A 187 4.78 14.32 13.03
C GLY A 187 5.87 13.36 13.49
N ALA A 188 5.53 12.11 13.82
CA ALA A 188 6.51 11.10 14.28
C ALA A 188 7.62 10.82 13.24
N PHE A 189 7.36 11.10 11.97
CA PHE A 189 8.29 10.88 10.85
C PHE A 189 8.65 12.19 10.13
N GLY A 190 8.71 13.28 10.88
CA GLY A 190 8.92 14.63 10.37
C GLY A 190 7.61 15.35 10.06
N PRO A 191 7.66 16.58 9.52
CA PRO A 191 6.47 17.38 9.29
C PRO A 191 5.45 16.65 8.39
N PRO A 192 4.17 16.59 8.81
CA PRO A 192 3.11 16.05 7.96
C PRO A 192 2.77 17.03 6.83
N PRO A 193 2.20 16.55 5.71
CA PRO A 193 1.73 17.43 4.65
C PRO A 193 0.54 18.28 5.14
N GLN A 194 0.42 19.50 4.61
CA GLN A 194 -0.69 20.40 4.94
C GLN A 194 -1.95 20.12 4.12
N SER A 195 -1.79 19.56 2.92
CA SER A 195 -2.87 19.19 2.00
C SER A 195 -2.64 17.77 1.51
N PHE A 196 -3.57 16.87 1.79
CA PHE A 196 -3.41 15.46 1.48
C PHE A 196 -4.74 14.76 1.25
N VAL A 197 -4.66 13.62 0.56
CA VAL A 197 -5.73 12.61 0.51
C VAL A 197 -5.14 11.31 1.03
N LEU A 198 -5.89 10.63 1.89
CA LEU A 198 -5.57 9.31 2.39
C LEU A 198 -6.39 8.28 1.63
N LEU A 199 -5.71 7.35 0.95
CA LEU A 199 -6.35 6.39 0.04
C LEU A 199 -5.61 5.06 0.03
N GLY A 200 -6.33 3.96 -0.14
CA GLY A 200 -5.70 2.65 -0.05
C GLY A 200 -6.68 1.54 0.22
N ALA A 201 -6.13 0.38 0.55
CA ALA A 201 -6.90 -0.77 1.00
C ALA A 201 -6.59 -1.04 2.47
N ALA A 202 -7.51 -0.67 3.36
CA ALA A 202 -7.41 -0.99 4.78
C ALA A 202 -7.63 -2.49 5.05
N ASN A 203 -8.25 -3.22 4.12
CA ASN A 203 -8.59 -4.65 4.25
C ASN A 203 -9.40 -5.01 5.51
N LEU A 204 -9.99 -4.01 6.17
CA LEU A 204 -10.76 -4.16 7.38
C LEU A 204 -12.06 -3.39 7.23
N ASP A 205 -13.17 -4.11 7.39
CA ASP A 205 -14.48 -3.50 7.64
C ASP A 205 -14.57 -3.20 9.14
N PRO A 206 -14.70 -1.92 9.56
CA PRO A 206 -14.74 -1.56 10.97
C PRO A 206 -16.02 -2.03 11.71
N ALA A 207 -17.05 -2.48 10.99
CA ALA A 207 -18.32 -2.92 11.55
C ALA A 207 -18.51 -4.45 11.52
N ASP A 208 -18.01 -5.14 10.49
CA ASP A 208 -18.33 -6.56 10.22
C ASP A 208 -17.11 -7.43 9.86
N SER A 209 -15.92 -7.09 10.38
CA SER A 209 -14.71 -7.89 10.21
C SER A 209 -14.17 -8.45 11.53
N GLU A 210 -13.47 -9.58 11.48
CA GLU A 210 -12.85 -10.25 12.64
C GLU A 210 -11.51 -9.62 13.06
N GLY A 211 -11.14 -8.47 12.48
CA GLY A 211 -9.90 -7.76 12.83
C GLY A 211 -10.01 -6.84 14.04
N ARG A 212 -9.02 -5.95 14.17
CA ARG A 212 -8.89 -4.98 15.27
C ARG A 212 -9.19 -3.56 14.78
N PRO A 213 -10.45 -3.08 14.88
CA PRO A 213 -10.89 -1.86 14.23
C PRO A 213 -10.45 -0.57 14.92
N GLU A 214 -9.83 -0.64 16.10
CA GLU A 214 -9.61 0.52 16.97
C GLU A 214 -8.80 1.63 16.29
N ALA A 215 -7.67 1.29 15.67
CA ALA A 215 -6.84 2.27 14.96
C ALA A 215 -7.52 2.82 13.69
N LEU A 216 -8.24 1.97 12.95
CA LEU A 216 -8.95 2.42 11.75
C LEU A 216 -10.11 3.37 12.11
N LEU A 217 -10.87 3.06 13.16
CA LEU A 217 -11.94 3.92 13.67
C LEU A 217 -11.40 5.26 14.17
N GLN A 218 -10.25 5.26 14.87
CA GLN A 218 -9.57 6.50 15.27
C GLN A 218 -9.12 7.31 14.05
N LEU A 219 -8.57 6.66 13.04
CA LEU A 219 -8.14 7.30 11.79
C LEU A 219 -9.33 7.92 11.04
N LEU A 220 -10.44 7.20 10.88
CA LEU A 220 -11.65 7.70 10.24
C LEU A 220 -12.35 8.84 11.04
N SER A 221 -12.11 8.91 12.35
CA SER A 221 -12.64 9.96 13.22
C SER A 221 -11.67 11.14 13.43
N ASP A 222 -10.51 11.14 12.78
CA ASP A 222 -9.50 12.18 12.94
C ASP A 222 -9.97 13.49 12.29
N ASN A 223 -9.91 14.60 13.03
CA ASN A 223 -10.39 15.91 12.56
C ASN A 223 -9.60 16.46 11.34
N ARG A 224 -8.43 15.90 11.02
CA ARG A 224 -7.66 16.25 9.81
C ARG A 224 -8.22 15.57 8.56
N LEU A 225 -9.08 14.56 8.73
CA LEU A 225 -9.68 13.78 7.67
C LEU A 225 -11.17 14.13 7.55
N GLN A 226 -11.67 14.02 6.34
CA GLN A 226 -13.08 14.12 6.04
C GLN A 226 -13.41 12.99 5.06
N ASP A 227 -14.38 12.16 5.43
CA ASP A 227 -14.92 11.14 4.53
C ASP A 227 -15.71 11.81 3.38
N VAL A 228 -15.61 11.25 2.18
CA VAL A 228 -16.10 11.83 0.91
C VAL A 228 -17.15 10.94 0.25
#